data_AF-A0A397G286-F1
#
_entry.id   AF-A0A397G286-F1
#
_cell.length_a   1.000
_cell.length_b   1.000
_cell.length_c   1.000
_cell.angle_alpha   90.00
_cell.angle_beta   90.00
_cell.angle_gamma   90.00
#
_symmetry.space_group_name_H-M   'P 1'
#
loop_
_entity.id
_entity.type
_entity.pdbx_description
1 polymer ?
#
loop_
_entity_poly.entity_id
_entity_poly.type
_entity_poly.pdbx_seq_one_letter_code
_entity_poly.pdbx_strand_id
1 'polypeptide(L)'
;MSKANSHKLDIDNLDLKRTYTFEEFELINELLKTRTLEIKGNPVNLFEFDNGRLLPMPQSPISREAVVCEISRQLCNWNVQTRQNGVITTSQGGFDFNFNNYGNPKICAPDVAFTPKNTFRSLDYQQLKTFQGQKFTPSFVVEVSVEKEGSQKFSVLDEKFREIYFSTGSSIELGWLVNPEGKEIYIYRQRANGVVYRTSNGWNNVNAGSVLPGFTLEVEKIDDTISQESSESSSSPPSSSSSSSSSSNEKLQINCPECEITFSVRYTFMKHYEDIHARKWHKG
;
A
#
# COMPACT_ATOMS: atom_id res chain seq x y z
N MET A 1 -9.62 37.67 9.11
CA MET A 1 -10.45 38.25 8.04
C MET A 1 -9.59 38.42 6.80
N SER A 2 -9.73 37.52 5.82
CA SER A 2 -9.39 37.78 4.43
C SER A 2 -10.64 37.47 3.61
N LYS A 3 -11.14 38.50 2.91
CA LYS A 3 -12.21 38.37 1.92
C LYS A 3 -11.58 37.71 0.69
N ALA A 4 -11.86 36.44 0.45
CA ALA A 4 -11.68 35.82 -0.85
C ALA A 4 -13.05 35.35 -1.32
N ASN A 5 -13.41 35.69 -2.55
CA ASN A 5 -14.67 35.33 -3.20
C ASN A 5 -15.05 33.87 -2.93
N SER A 6 -15.98 33.64 -2.00
CA SER A 6 -16.65 32.35 -1.89
C SER A 6 -17.61 32.26 -3.08
N HIS A 7 -17.08 31.92 -4.26
CA HIS A 7 -17.91 31.16 -5.19
C HIS A 7 -18.38 29.95 -4.38
N LYS A 8 -19.68 29.93 -4.06
CA LYS A 8 -20.28 28.86 -3.30
C LYS A 8 -19.97 27.58 -4.07
N LEU A 9 -19.06 26.76 -3.53
CA LEU A 9 -18.59 25.55 -4.16
C LEU A 9 -19.82 24.66 -4.41
N ASP A 10 -20.18 24.49 -5.68
CA ASP A 10 -21.23 23.56 -6.07
C ASP A 10 -20.62 22.16 -6.16
N ILE A 11 -20.67 21.43 -5.05
CA ILE A 11 -20.04 20.13 -4.93
C ILE A 11 -20.79 19.04 -5.71
N ASP A 12 -22.06 19.25 -6.03
CA ASP A 12 -22.83 18.30 -6.82
C ASP A 12 -22.48 18.44 -8.32
N ASN A 13 -21.84 19.56 -8.71
CA ASN A 13 -21.39 19.86 -10.07
C ASN A 13 -19.93 20.34 -10.12
N LEU A 14 -18.99 19.53 -9.59
CA LEU A 14 -17.56 19.85 -9.68
C LEU A 14 -17.07 19.85 -11.15
N ASP A 15 -16.50 20.97 -11.60
CA ASP A 15 -15.82 21.08 -12.89
C ASP A 15 -14.36 20.62 -12.79
N LEU A 16 -14.09 19.38 -13.20
CA LEU A 16 -12.75 18.80 -13.20
C LEU A 16 -11.75 19.46 -14.16
N LYS A 17 -12.18 20.43 -14.99
CA LYS A 17 -11.29 21.23 -15.83
C LYS A 17 -10.83 22.52 -15.15
N ARG A 18 -11.48 22.93 -14.07
CA ARG A 18 -11.12 24.11 -13.29
C ARG A 18 -9.96 23.78 -12.33
N THR A 19 -9.16 24.81 -12.03
CA THR A 19 -8.17 24.78 -10.94
C THR A 19 -8.85 25.11 -9.60
N TYR A 20 -8.67 24.22 -8.63
CA TYR A 20 -9.11 24.37 -7.25
C TYR A 20 -7.94 24.83 -6.36
N THR A 21 -8.26 25.60 -5.34
CA THR A 21 -7.35 25.89 -4.23
C THR A 21 -7.20 24.68 -3.33
N PHE A 22 -6.16 24.66 -2.49
CA PHE A 22 -5.98 23.57 -1.54
C PHE A 22 -7.07 23.56 -0.46
N GLU A 23 -7.52 24.74 -0.03
CA GLU A 23 -8.63 24.89 0.92
C GLU A 23 -9.95 24.35 0.33
N GLU A 24 -10.20 24.56 -0.97
CA GLU A 24 -11.34 23.93 -1.66
C GLU A 24 -11.19 22.41 -1.70
N PHE A 25 -10.00 21.87 -1.95
CA PHE A 25 -9.74 20.43 -1.91
C PHE A 25 -9.99 19.83 -0.51
N GLU A 26 -9.48 20.46 0.55
CA GLU A 26 -9.74 20.02 1.93
C GLU A 26 -11.24 20.06 2.27
N LEU A 27 -11.94 21.12 1.86
CA LEU A 27 -13.38 21.24 2.04
C LEU A 27 -14.15 20.14 1.29
N ILE A 28 -13.77 19.84 0.04
CA ILE A 28 -14.37 18.75 -0.75
C ILE A 28 -14.20 17.42 -0.02
N ASN A 29 -12.99 17.09 0.44
CA ASN A 29 -12.73 15.84 1.15
C ASN A 29 -13.51 15.72 2.46
N GLU A 30 -13.59 16.79 3.26
CA GLU A 30 -14.41 16.80 4.48
C GLU A 30 -15.88 16.52 4.15
N LEU A 31 -16.38 17.13 3.08
CA LEU A 31 -17.74 16.97 2.66
C LEU A 31 -18.04 15.56 2.13
N LEU A 32 -17.09 14.88 1.49
CA LEU A 32 -17.25 13.51 0.96
C LEU A 32 -17.29 12.42 2.05
N LYS A 33 -16.97 12.75 3.30
CA LYS A 33 -17.10 11.80 4.42
C LYS A 33 -18.54 11.33 4.64
N THR A 34 -19.52 12.12 4.23
CA THR A 34 -20.95 11.84 4.43
C THR A 34 -21.74 11.71 3.14
N ARG A 35 -21.08 11.73 1.97
CA ARG A 35 -21.75 11.64 0.66
C ARG A 35 -20.82 11.10 -0.41
N THR A 36 -21.42 10.60 -1.48
CA THR A 36 -20.73 10.12 -2.67
C THR A 36 -21.20 10.95 -3.86
N LEU A 37 -20.26 11.40 -4.69
CA LEU A 37 -20.55 12.10 -5.94
C LEU A 37 -20.63 11.10 -7.08
N GLU A 38 -21.39 11.44 -8.12
CA GLU A 38 -21.38 10.70 -9.37
C GLU A 38 -20.63 11.49 -10.43
N ILE A 39 -19.51 10.94 -10.91
CA ILE A 39 -18.69 11.55 -11.95
C ILE A 39 -18.64 10.61 -13.14
N LYS A 40 -19.25 11.02 -14.26
CA LYS A 40 -19.35 10.22 -15.49
C LYS A 40 -19.92 8.82 -15.21
N GLY A 41 -20.96 8.72 -14.37
CA GLY A 41 -21.61 7.46 -14.01
C GLY A 41 -20.87 6.61 -12.97
N ASN A 42 -19.78 7.10 -12.38
CA ASN A 42 -19.03 6.36 -11.35
C ASN A 42 -19.16 7.04 -9.99
N PRO A 43 -19.41 6.28 -8.91
CA PRO A 43 -19.37 6.80 -7.55
C PRO A 43 -17.93 7.19 -7.16
N VAL A 44 -17.76 8.42 -6.70
CA VAL A 44 -16.49 9.01 -6.25
C VAL A 44 -16.70 9.62 -4.87
N ASN A 45 -15.90 9.19 -3.92
CA ASN A 45 -15.91 9.67 -2.54
C ASN A 45 -14.52 10.12 -2.05
N LEU A 46 -13.53 10.12 -2.94
CA LEU A 46 -12.17 10.56 -2.65
C LEU A 46 -11.51 11.12 -3.92
N PHE A 47 -10.56 12.03 -3.74
CA PHE A 47 -9.75 12.59 -4.81
C PHE A 47 -8.26 12.56 -4.44
N GLU A 48 -7.41 12.26 -5.42
CA GLU A 48 -6.03 12.75 -5.42
C GLU A 48 -6.03 14.22 -5.91
N PHE A 49 -4.97 14.95 -5.59
CA PHE A 49 -4.85 16.36 -5.95
C PHE A 49 -3.52 16.60 -6.64
N ASP A 50 -3.54 17.22 -7.82
CA ASP A 50 -2.32 17.52 -8.57
C ASP A 50 -2.34 18.98 -9.04
N ASN A 51 -1.62 19.83 -8.30
CA ASN A 51 -1.43 21.24 -8.63
C ASN A 51 -2.75 21.97 -8.98
N GLY A 52 -3.78 21.77 -8.16
CA GLY A 52 -5.11 22.36 -8.37
C GLY A 52 -6.09 21.51 -9.17
N ARG A 53 -5.67 20.39 -9.74
CA ARG A 53 -6.56 19.45 -10.43
C ARG A 53 -7.06 18.40 -9.46
N LEU A 54 -8.38 18.19 -9.46
CA LEU A 54 -9.02 17.06 -8.76
C LEU A 54 -8.93 15.81 -9.64
N LEU A 55 -8.32 14.75 -9.11
CA LEU A 55 -8.19 13.46 -9.76
C LEU A 55 -9.14 12.47 -9.06
N PRO A 56 -10.29 12.14 -9.67
CA PRO A 56 -11.28 11.26 -9.05
C PRO A 56 -10.71 9.89 -8.71
N MET A 57 -10.94 9.41 -7.49
CA MET A 57 -10.70 8.02 -7.10
C MET A 57 -12.04 7.29 -7.04
N PRO A 58 -12.48 6.63 -8.12
CA PRO A 58 -13.70 5.83 -8.09
C PRO A 58 -13.53 4.63 -7.15
N GLN A 59 -14.65 4.05 -6.72
CA GLN A 59 -14.63 2.81 -5.95
C GLN A 59 -13.90 1.70 -6.70
N SER A 60 -13.03 0.98 -5.99
CA SER A 60 -12.32 -0.17 -6.55
C SER A 60 -13.24 -1.41 -6.59
N PRO A 61 -13.21 -2.20 -7.68
CA PRO A 61 -13.83 -3.52 -7.70
C PRO A 61 -13.27 -4.43 -6.60
N ILE A 62 -14.10 -5.34 -6.07
CA ILE A 62 -13.73 -6.24 -4.97
C ILE A 62 -12.49 -7.09 -5.28
N SER A 63 -12.31 -7.54 -6.52
CA SER A 63 -11.16 -8.34 -6.93
C SER A 63 -9.84 -7.59 -6.74
N ARG A 64 -9.81 -6.30 -7.10
CA ARG A 64 -8.66 -5.42 -6.89
C ARG A 64 -8.43 -5.16 -5.41
N GLU A 65 -9.49 -4.85 -4.67
CA GLU A 65 -9.38 -4.56 -3.24
C GLU A 65 -8.91 -5.77 -2.44
N ALA A 66 -9.32 -6.99 -2.81
CA ALA A 66 -8.84 -8.22 -2.20
C ALA A 66 -7.31 -8.38 -2.35
N VAL A 67 -6.75 -7.99 -3.49
CA VAL A 67 -5.30 -7.98 -3.73
C VAL A 67 -4.61 -6.94 -2.86
N VAL A 68 -5.12 -5.71 -2.80
CA VAL A 68 -4.59 -4.63 -1.94
C VAL A 68 -4.59 -5.09 -0.47
N CYS A 69 -5.69 -5.69 -0.03
CA CYS A 69 -5.85 -6.23 1.31
C CYS A 69 -4.82 -7.33 1.60
N GLU A 70 -4.61 -8.29 0.69
CA GLU A 70 -3.65 -9.38 0.89
C GLU A 70 -2.20 -8.87 0.93
N ILE A 71 -1.82 -7.93 0.05
CA ILE A 71 -0.50 -7.29 0.08
C ILE A 71 -0.30 -6.57 1.43
N SER A 72 -1.31 -5.82 1.86
CA SER A 72 -1.29 -5.12 3.14
C SER A 72 -1.19 -6.09 4.32
N ARG A 73 -1.89 -7.21 4.28
CA ARG A 73 -1.85 -8.26 5.31
C ARG A 73 -0.45 -8.84 5.44
N GLN A 74 0.18 -9.25 4.33
CA GLN A 74 1.54 -9.79 4.35
C GLN A 74 2.54 -8.77 4.92
N LEU A 75 2.41 -7.50 4.51
CA LEU A 75 3.27 -6.42 4.98
C LEU A 75 3.06 -6.11 6.48
N CYS A 76 1.81 -6.07 6.95
CA CYS A 76 1.47 -5.89 8.35
C CYS A 76 2.01 -7.03 9.22
N ASN A 77 1.87 -8.29 8.77
CA ASN A 77 2.44 -9.45 9.43
C ASN A 77 3.95 -9.31 9.58
N TRP A 78 4.66 -8.98 8.50
CA TRP A 78 6.10 -8.73 8.56
C TRP A 78 6.46 -7.59 9.52
N ASN A 79 5.76 -6.46 9.46
CA ASN A 79 6.02 -5.28 10.29
C ASN A 79 5.93 -5.59 11.79
N VAL A 80 4.90 -6.33 12.21
CA VAL A 80 4.68 -6.73 13.60
C VAL A 80 5.67 -7.83 14.01
N GLN A 81 5.77 -8.90 13.23
CA GLN A 81 6.53 -10.11 13.59
C GLN A 81 8.04 -9.85 13.62
N THR A 82 8.53 -8.91 12.79
CA THR A 82 9.95 -8.49 12.77
C THR A 82 10.20 -7.21 13.57
N ARG A 83 9.18 -6.66 14.25
CA ARG A 83 9.28 -5.48 15.14
C ARG A 83 9.81 -4.22 14.46
N GLN A 84 9.48 -4.01 13.19
CA GLN A 84 9.85 -2.78 12.47
C GLN A 84 9.12 -1.58 13.08
N ASN A 85 7.88 -1.79 13.54
CA ASN A 85 7.01 -0.77 14.14
C ASN A 85 6.83 0.47 13.23
N GLY A 86 6.89 0.28 11.91
CA GLY A 86 6.47 1.28 10.95
C GLY A 86 4.95 1.32 10.82
N VAL A 87 4.46 2.17 9.93
CA VAL A 87 3.03 2.33 9.65
C VAL A 87 2.74 1.90 8.23
N ILE A 88 1.69 1.10 8.06
CA ILE A 88 1.15 0.72 6.76
C ILE A 88 -0.14 1.50 6.57
N THR A 89 -0.31 2.11 5.40
CA THR A 89 -1.58 2.71 4.96
C THR A 89 -2.01 2.09 3.64
N THR A 90 -3.33 2.07 3.39
CA THR A 90 -3.91 1.66 2.09
C THR A 90 -4.46 2.85 1.32
N SER A 91 -5.24 2.65 0.25
CA SER A 91 -5.77 3.61 -0.74
C SER A 91 -6.57 4.84 -0.23
N GLN A 92 -6.38 5.24 1.02
CA GLN A 92 -6.84 6.49 1.64
C GLN A 92 -5.73 7.28 2.38
N GLY A 93 -4.54 6.69 2.57
CA GLY A 93 -3.38 7.35 3.15
C GLY A 93 -2.69 8.25 2.14
N GLY A 94 -3.12 9.51 2.05
CA GLY A 94 -2.51 10.49 1.17
C GLY A 94 -1.16 11.01 1.67
N PHE A 95 -0.28 11.41 0.74
CA PHE A 95 0.99 12.08 1.01
C PHE A 95 1.18 13.25 0.04
N ASP A 96 1.78 14.35 0.51
CA ASP A 96 2.11 15.50 -0.33
C ASP A 96 3.51 15.34 -0.97
N PHE A 97 3.53 15.22 -2.30
CA PHE A 97 4.73 15.09 -3.11
C PHE A 97 5.26 16.43 -3.65
N ASN A 98 4.67 17.57 -3.28
CA ASN A 98 5.13 18.89 -3.75
C ASN A 98 6.36 19.40 -3.00
N PHE A 99 7.51 18.73 -3.10
CA PHE A 99 8.73 19.11 -2.37
C PHE A 99 9.42 20.39 -2.86
N ASN A 100 9.08 20.89 -4.05
CA ASN A 100 9.64 22.14 -4.56
C ASN A 100 8.98 23.39 -3.93
N ASN A 101 7.87 23.22 -3.19
CA ASN A 101 7.10 24.28 -2.52
C ASN A 101 6.55 25.39 -3.45
N TYR A 102 6.41 25.10 -4.75
CA TYR A 102 5.77 25.99 -5.71
C TYR A 102 4.40 25.44 -6.11
N GLY A 103 3.41 26.33 -6.23
CA GLY A 103 2.06 25.97 -6.65
C GLY A 103 1.25 25.23 -5.58
N ASN A 104 0.14 24.62 -6.02
CA ASN A 104 -0.74 23.85 -5.15
C ASN A 104 -0.10 22.51 -4.75
N PRO A 105 -0.47 21.92 -3.60
CA PRO A 105 0.00 20.59 -3.19
C PRO A 105 -0.23 19.50 -4.23
N LYS A 106 0.53 18.40 -4.07
CA LYS A 106 0.38 17.20 -4.89
C LYS A 106 0.10 16.00 -4.00
N ILE A 107 -1.17 15.80 -3.69
CA ILE A 107 -1.62 14.75 -2.77
C ILE A 107 -1.89 13.47 -3.56
N CYS A 108 -1.10 12.43 -3.29
CA CYS A 108 -1.30 11.10 -3.87
C CYS A 108 -1.50 10.05 -2.78
N ALA A 109 -2.36 9.07 -3.02
CA ALA A 109 -2.69 7.98 -2.12
C ALA A 109 -2.35 6.64 -2.82
N PRO A 110 -1.15 6.07 -2.58
CA PRO A 110 -0.80 4.74 -3.09
C PRO A 110 -1.76 3.67 -2.55
N ASP A 111 -1.94 2.57 -3.28
CA ASP A 111 -2.76 1.47 -2.79
C ASP A 111 -2.23 0.83 -1.51
N VAL A 112 -0.92 0.70 -1.39
CA VAL A 112 -0.25 0.33 -0.14
C VAL A 112 0.99 1.19 0.02
N ALA A 113 1.23 1.69 1.22
CA ALA A 113 2.45 2.42 1.56
C ALA A 113 2.99 1.98 2.91
N PHE A 114 4.32 2.02 3.06
CA PHE A 114 5.00 1.82 4.34
C PHE A 114 5.85 3.03 4.71
N THR A 115 5.57 3.59 5.89
CA THR A 115 6.36 4.66 6.50
C THR A 115 7.21 4.09 7.63
N PRO A 116 8.54 4.29 7.61
CA PRO A 116 9.41 3.85 8.69
C PRO A 116 9.03 4.43 10.04
N LYS A 117 9.24 3.63 11.10
CA LYS A 117 8.97 3.99 12.49
C LYS A 117 9.52 5.36 12.89
N ASN A 118 10.77 5.64 12.53
CA ASN A 118 11.43 6.87 12.94
C ASN A 118 10.77 8.10 12.30
N THR A 119 10.47 8.01 10.99
CA THR A 119 9.71 9.04 10.28
C THR A 119 8.35 9.25 10.92
N PHE A 120 7.58 8.18 11.13
CA PHE A 120 6.24 8.30 11.70
C PHE A 120 6.23 8.88 13.12
N ARG A 121 7.19 8.50 13.97
CA ARG A 121 7.31 8.99 15.34
C ARG A 121 7.81 10.42 15.45
N SER A 122 8.46 10.95 14.42
CA SER A 122 8.89 12.35 14.38
C SER A 122 7.81 13.30 13.88
N LEU A 123 6.68 12.78 13.37
CA LEU A 123 5.61 13.61 12.82
C LEU A 123 4.93 14.43 13.92
N ASP A 124 4.70 15.70 13.63
CA ASP A 124 3.91 16.59 14.46
C ASP A 124 2.40 16.41 14.25
N TYR A 125 1.60 17.18 15.00
CA TYR A 125 0.15 17.12 14.92
C TYR A 125 -0.39 17.47 13.53
N GLN A 126 0.17 18.47 12.84
CA GLN A 126 -0.31 18.89 11.52
C GLN A 126 -0.02 17.78 10.50
N GLN A 127 1.19 17.23 10.52
CA GLN A 127 1.59 16.12 9.64
C GLN A 127 0.76 14.84 9.87
N LEU A 128 0.33 14.58 11.11
CA LEU A 128 -0.45 13.38 11.46
C LEU A 128 -1.95 13.49 11.17
N LYS A 129 -2.50 14.71 11.18
CA LYS A 129 -3.96 14.95 11.18
C LYS A 129 -4.47 15.71 9.98
N THR A 130 -3.56 16.29 9.19
CA THR A 130 -3.87 17.12 8.02
C THR A 130 -2.83 16.85 6.93
N PHE A 131 -3.00 17.49 5.78
CA PHE A 131 -1.95 17.55 4.75
C PHE A 131 -1.08 18.81 4.88
N GLN A 132 -1.17 19.51 6.02
CA GLN A 132 -0.40 20.71 6.34
C GLN A 132 0.84 20.35 7.17
N GLY A 133 1.79 21.27 7.23
CA GLY A 133 3.08 21.07 7.93
C GLY A 133 4.21 20.67 6.98
N GLN A 134 5.30 20.15 7.55
CA GLN A 134 6.45 19.72 6.75
C GLN A 134 6.10 18.43 5.98
N LYS A 135 6.42 18.40 4.69
CA LYS A 135 6.15 17.25 3.82
C LYS A 135 7.00 16.06 4.22
N PHE A 136 6.39 14.88 4.15
CA PHE A 136 7.06 13.60 4.32
C PHE A 136 6.39 12.57 3.40
N THR A 137 7.11 11.51 3.08
CA THR A 137 6.65 10.42 2.22
C THR A 137 7.00 9.06 2.83
N PRO A 138 6.32 7.98 2.42
CA PRO A 138 6.70 6.62 2.78
C PRO A 138 8.06 6.25 2.17
N SER A 139 8.66 5.14 2.62
CA SER A 139 9.87 4.58 2.01
C SER A 139 9.57 3.50 0.96
N PHE A 140 8.37 2.93 0.99
CA PHE A 140 7.92 1.89 0.09
C PHE A 140 6.46 2.11 -0.30
N VAL A 141 6.15 1.92 -1.58
CA VAL A 141 4.79 2.03 -2.12
C VAL A 141 4.46 0.89 -3.08
N VAL A 142 3.18 0.54 -3.16
CA VAL A 142 2.62 -0.42 -4.10
C VAL A 142 1.41 0.21 -4.78
N GLU A 143 1.31 -0.01 -6.09
CA GLU A 143 0.08 0.20 -6.86
C GLU A 143 -0.38 -1.15 -7.43
N VAL A 144 -1.68 -1.38 -7.42
CA VAL A 144 -2.34 -2.57 -7.97
C VAL A 144 -3.13 -2.18 -9.20
N SER A 145 -2.88 -2.88 -10.29
CA SER A 145 -3.46 -2.60 -11.60
C SER A 145 -3.88 -3.88 -12.30
N VAL A 146 -4.89 -3.78 -13.16
CA VAL A 146 -5.29 -4.84 -14.12
C VAL A 146 -4.82 -4.50 -15.54
N GLU A 147 -4.12 -3.37 -15.70
CA GLU A 147 -3.82 -2.80 -17.00
C GLU A 147 -2.57 -3.45 -17.61
N LYS A 148 -2.70 -3.86 -18.87
CA LYS A 148 -1.60 -4.47 -19.64
C LYS A 148 -0.52 -3.43 -19.94
N GLU A 149 0.74 -3.87 -19.98
CA GLU A 149 1.86 -3.05 -20.44
C GLU A 149 1.61 -2.51 -21.84
N GLY A 150 1.92 -1.24 -22.07
CA GLY A 150 1.68 -0.53 -23.32
C GLY A 150 0.28 0.11 -23.44
N SER A 151 -0.64 -0.14 -22.50
CA SER A 151 -1.90 0.61 -22.44
C SER A 151 -1.70 2.04 -21.92
N GLN A 152 -2.59 2.96 -22.32
CA GLN A 152 -2.54 4.35 -21.84
C GLN A 152 -2.61 4.44 -20.31
N LYS A 153 -3.43 3.61 -19.67
CA LYS A 153 -3.58 3.60 -18.21
C LYS A 153 -2.34 3.07 -17.51
N PHE A 154 -1.67 2.06 -18.09
CA PHE A 154 -0.36 1.62 -17.62
C PHE A 154 0.67 2.75 -17.70
N SER A 155 0.72 3.49 -18.81
CA SER A 155 1.62 4.65 -18.94
C SER A 155 1.40 5.70 -17.85
N VAL A 156 0.14 5.98 -17.49
CA VAL A 156 -0.17 6.91 -16.38
C VAL A 156 0.39 6.42 -15.04
N LEU A 157 0.29 5.11 -14.75
CA LEU A 157 0.88 4.52 -13.54
C LEU A 157 2.41 4.53 -13.58
N ASP A 158 3.01 4.21 -14.74
CA ASP A 158 4.46 4.26 -14.92
C ASP A 158 5.01 5.68 -14.71
N GLU A 159 4.35 6.68 -15.27
CA GLU A 159 4.65 8.10 -15.06
C GLU A 159 4.47 8.50 -13.59
N LYS A 160 3.45 7.99 -12.90
CA LYS A 160 3.26 8.23 -11.44
C LYS A 160 4.48 7.77 -10.64
N PHE A 161 5.04 6.59 -10.94
CA PHE A 161 6.29 6.17 -10.30
C PHE A 161 7.46 7.11 -10.66
N ARG A 162 7.67 7.38 -11.96
CA ARG A 162 8.85 8.12 -12.43
C ARG A 162 8.87 9.58 -12.00
N GLU A 163 7.74 10.27 -12.09
CA GLU A 163 7.65 11.72 -11.97
C GLU A 163 7.12 12.17 -10.60
N ILE A 164 6.41 11.31 -9.87
CA ILE A 164 5.76 11.67 -8.61
C ILE A 164 6.42 10.96 -7.44
N TYR A 165 6.37 9.63 -7.40
CA TYR A 165 6.84 8.87 -6.25
C TYR A 165 8.34 9.00 -6.01
N PHE A 166 9.14 9.00 -7.07
CA PHE A 166 10.59 9.19 -6.98
C PHE A 166 11.03 10.63 -7.27
N SER A 167 10.13 11.60 -7.13
CA SER A 167 10.47 13.02 -7.28
C SER A 167 11.50 13.48 -6.24
N THR A 168 12.29 14.50 -6.57
CA THR A 168 13.29 15.07 -5.68
C THR A 168 12.68 15.48 -4.34
N GLY A 169 13.25 14.99 -3.23
CA GLY A 169 12.76 15.24 -1.87
C GLY A 169 11.85 14.13 -1.31
N SER A 170 11.34 13.24 -2.17
CA SER A 170 10.67 12.02 -1.74
C SER A 170 11.65 11.07 -1.04
N SER A 171 11.15 10.34 -0.04
CA SER A 171 11.88 9.31 0.70
C SER A 171 11.59 7.90 0.17
N ILE A 172 10.84 7.76 -0.92
CA ILE A 172 10.54 6.47 -1.53
C ILE A 172 11.82 5.87 -2.11
N GLU A 173 12.13 4.64 -1.70
CA GLU A 173 13.30 3.88 -2.15
C GLU A 173 12.92 2.67 -3.02
N LEU A 174 11.66 2.22 -2.92
CA LEU A 174 11.13 1.07 -3.64
C LEU A 174 9.66 1.27 -3.97
N GLY A 175 9.31 1.00 -5.23
CA GLY A 175 7.94 0.95 -5.70
C GLY A 175 7.63 -0.37 -6.38
N TRP A 176 6.45 -0.95 -6.16
CA TRP A 176 5.95 -2.09 -6.92
C TRP A 176 4.66 -1.75 -7.65
N LEU A 177 4.59 -2.09 -8.94
CA LEU A 177 3.33 -2.13 -9.69
C LEU A 177 2.95 -3.59 -9.87
N VAL A 178 1.93 -4.04 -9.14
CA VAL A 178 1.47 -5.43 -9.09
C VAL A 178 0.29 -5.59 -10.04
N ASN A 179 0.43 -6.49 -11.02
CA ASN A 179 -0.65 -6.86 -11.94
C ASN A 179 -0.92 -8.37 -11.87
N PRO A 180 -1.88 -8.82 -11.04
CA PRO A 180 -2.22 -10.23 -10.89
C PRO A 180 -2.81 -10.85 -12.16
N GLU A 181 -3.63 -10.10 -12.92
CA GLU A 181 -4.25 -10.59 -14.15
C GLU A 181 -3.22 -10.74 -15.28
N GLY A 182 -2.32 -9.76 -15.40
CA GLY A 182 -1.19 -9.78 -16.32
C GLY A 182 -0.04 -10.67 -15.88
N LYS A 183 -0.11 -11.24 -14.67
CA LYS A 183 0.94 -12.08 -14.07
C LYS A 183 2.31 -11.40 -14.13
N GLU A 184 2.37 -10.18 -13.60
CA GLU A 184 3.58 -9.36 -13.62
C GLU A 184 3.69 -8.47 -12.38
N ILE A 185 4.92 -8.26 -11.93
CA ILE A 185 5.28 -7.27 -10.91
C ILE A 185 6.44 -6.43 -11.46
N TYR A 186 6.18 -5.14 -11.68
CA TYR A 186 7.25 -4.21 -12.03
C TYR A 186 7.85 -3.59 -10.76
N ILE A 187 9.17 -3.61 -10.69
CA ILE A 187 9.94 -3.04 -9.59
C ILE A 187 10.53 -1.71 -10.03
N TYR A 188 10.24 -0.66 -9.27
CA TYR A 188 10.76 0.69 -9.46
C TYR A 188 11.78 1.02 -8.39
N ARG A 189 12.92 1.57 -8.83
CA ARG A 189 13.98 2.08 -7.96
C ARG A 189 14.62 3.30 -8.60
N GLN A 190 15.25 4.13 -7.76
CA GLN A 190 16.06 5.25 -8.21
C GLN A 190 17.55 4.90 -8.14
N ARG A 191 18.30 5.24 -9.18
CA ARG A 191 19.76 5.17 -9.18
C ARG A 191 20.35 6.35 -8.42
N ALA A 192 21.62 6.26 -8.05
CA ALA A 192 22.35 7.36 -7.41
C ALA A 192 22.37 8.67 -8.23
N ASN A 193 22.20 8.60 -9.56
CA ASN A 193 22.10 9.76 -10.44
C ASN A 193 20.67 10.32 -10.58
N GLY A 194 19.72 9.88 -9.75
CA GLY A 194 18.33 10.32 -9.75
C GLY A 194 17.44 9.64 -10.80
N VAL A 195 18.00 8.87 -11.73
CA VAL A 195 17.21 8.21 -12.77
C VAL A 195 16.42 7.05 -12.20
N VAL A 196 15.09 7.11 -12.38
CA VAL A 196 14.16 6.04 -12.04
C VAL A 196 14.19 4.97 -13.13
N TYR A 197 14.36 3.72 -12.73
CA TYR A 197 14.31 2.58 -13.62
C TYR A 197 13.27 1.57 -13.15
N ARG A 198 12.76 0.82 -14.13
CA ARG A 198 11.78 -0.25 -13.95
C ARG A 198 12.39 -1.57 -14.40
N THR A 199 12.17 -2.64 -13.63
CA THR A 199 12.49 -4.02 -14.03
C THR A 199 11.26 -4.89 -13.86
N SER A 200 11.00 -5.77 -14.84
CA SER A 200 10.00 -6.85 -14.69
C SER A 200 10.54 -7.93 -13.76
N ASN A 201 9.68 -8.50 -12.94
CA ASN A 201 9.95 -9.65 -12.06
C ASN A 201 9.17 -10.90 -12.50
N GLY A 202 8.30 -10.76 -13.51
CA GLY A 202 7.23 -11.71 -13.78
C GLY A 202 6.33 -11.91 -12.55
N TRP A 203 5.51 -12.95 -12.60
CA TRP A 203 4.70 -13.38 -11.46
C TRP A 203 5.47 -14.33 -10.54
N ASN A 204 6.48 -13.79 -9.86
CA ASN A 204 7.28 -14.53 -8.88
C ASN A 204 7.30 -13.78 -7.55
N ASN A 205 7.57 -14.51 -6.47
CA ASN A 205 7.81 -13.90 -5.16
C ASN A 205 8.88 -12.81 -5.26
N VAL A 206 8.64 -11.64 -4.68
CA VAL A 206 9.52 -10.48 -4.81
C VAL A 206 10.03 -10.01 -3.45
N ASN A 207 11.35 -9.87 -3.33
CA ASN A 207 12.00 -9.41 -2.09
C ASN A 207 12.20 -7.89 -2.10
N ALA A 208 11.88 -7.24 -0.98
CA ALA A 208 12.01 -5.78 -0.85
C ALA A 208 13.44 -5.29 -0.54
N GLY A 209 14.37 -6.21 -0.30
CA GLY A 209 15.78 -5.93 -0.07
C GLY A 209 16.01 -5.14 1.22
N SER A 210 16.90 -4.16 1.16
CA SER A 210 17.25 -3.31 2.30
C SER A 210 16.12 -2.35 2.73
N VAL A 211 15.15 -2.07 1.85
CA VAL A 211 14.05 -1.14 2.14
C VAL A 211 13.10 -1.74 3.17
N LEU A 212 12.78 -3.04 3.04
CA LEU A 212 12.01 -3.81 4.02
C LEU A 212 12.77 -5.12 4.31
N PRO A 213 13.75 -5.11 5.24
CA PRO A 213 14.62 -6.25 5.47
C PRO A 213 13.87 -7.54 5.80
N GLY A 214 14.10 -8.57 4.99
CA GLY A 214 13.48 -9.89 5.15
C GLY A 214 12.02 -9.99 4.71
N PHE A 215 11.43 -8.92 4.16
CA PHE A 215 10.11 -8.98 3.55
C PHE A 215 10.19 -9.52 2.13
N THR A 216 9.33 -10.49 1.85
CA THR A 216 9.08 -11.04 0.51
C THR A 216 7.58 -11.10 0.32
N LEU A 217 7.08 -10.50 -0.77
CA LEU A 217 5.69 -10.65 -1.17
C LEU A 217 5.51 -12.01 -1.86
N GLU A 218 4.52 -12.77 -1.38
CA GLU A 218 4.21 -14.10 -1.87
C GLU A 218 3.03 -14.04 -2.83
N VAL A 219 3.31 -14.24 -4.12
CA VAL A 219 2.31 -14.08 -5.19
C VAL A 219 1.27 -15.19 -5.19
N GLU A 220 1.64 -16.39 -4.73
CA GLU A 220 0.71 -17.51 -4.55
C GLU A 220 -0.43 -17.14 -3.58
N LYS A 221 -0.13 -16.42 -2.51
CA LYS A 221 -1.15 -15.98 -1.55
C LYS A 221 -2.11 -14.95 -2.15
N ILE A 222 -1.65 -14.16 -3.11
CA ILE A 222 -2.49 -13.25 -3.89
C ILE A 222 -3.39 -14.08 -4.81
N ASP A 223 -2.82 -15.07 -5.50
CA ASP A 223 -3.57 -15.98 -6.38
C ASP A 223 -4.66 -16.74 -5.62
N ASP A 224 -4.36 -17.29 -4.44
CA ASP A 224 -5.34 -17.93 -3.56
C ASP A 224 -6.50 -16.98 -3.22
N THR A 225 -6.18 -15.71 -2.95
CA THR A 225 -7.15 -14.69 -2.53
C THR A 225 -8.13 -14.33 -3.64
N ILE A 226 -7.68 -14.31 -4.89
CA ILE A 226 -8.51 -13.95 -6.05
C ILE A 226 -9.09 -15.16 -6.78
N SER A 227 -8.70 -16.38 -6.39
CA SER A 227 -9.23 -17.61 -6.95
C SER A 227 -10.68 -17.81 -6.53
N GLN A 228 -11.58 -17.96 -7.51
CA GLN A 228 -13.00 -18.25 -7.28
C GLN A 228 -13.30 -19.75 -7.14
N GLU A 229 -12.27 -20.61 -7.23
CA GLU A 229 -12.44 -22.05 -7.15
C GLU A 229 -12.51 -22.52 -5.69
N SER A 230 -13.71 -22.90 -5.26
CA SER A 230 -13.94 -23.61 -4.01
C SER A 230 -13.52 -25.07 -4.16
N SER A 231 -12.59 -25.55 -3.35
CA SER A 231 -12.37 -26.99 -3.18
C SER A 231 -12.74 -27.37 -1.76
N GLU A 232 -13.93 -27.94 -1.55
CA GLU A 232 -14.28 -28.56 -0.27
C GLU A 232 -13.49 -29.85 -0.09
N SER A 233 -12.83 -30.05 1.06
CA SER A 233 -13.12 -31.18 1.96
C SER A 233 -12.12 -31.37 3.11
N SER A 234 -12.72 -31.70 4.25
CA SER A 234 -12.28 -32.40 5.46
C SER A 234 -10.83 -32.92 5.60
N SER A 235 -10.20 -32.57 6.72
CA SER A 235 -9.73 -33.57 7.70
C SER A 235 -9.36 -32.92 9.04
N SER A 236 -9.70 -33.62 10.12
CA SER A 236 -9.53 -33.22 11.53
C SER A 236 -8.06 -33.30 12.00
N PRO A 237 -7.60 -32.50 12.97
CA PRO A 237 -6.25 -32.62 13.52
C PRO A 237 -6.19 -33.64 14.69
N PRO A 238 -5.09 -34.39 14.87
CA PRO A 238 -4.84 -35.12 16.10
C PRO A 238 -4.17 -34.24 17.16
N SER A 239 -4.42 -34.63 18.40
CA SER A 239 -4.10 -33.97 19.67
C SER A 239 -2.69 -34.20 20.20
N SER A 240 -2.33 -33.39 21.22
CA SER A 240 -1.34 -33.59 22.31
C SER A 240 0.10 -33.17 22.01
N SER A 241 0.93 -32.61 22.91
CA SER A 241 0.80 -32.11 24.30
C SER A 241 2.15 -31.46 24.74
N SER A 242 2.09 -30.43 25.60
CA SER A 242 3.03 -29.96 26.68
C SER A 242 4.52 -30.39 26.71
N SER A 243 5.54 -29.62 27.13
CA SER A 243 5.63 -28.55 28.15
C SER A 243 7.05 -27.95 28.30
N SER A 244 7.09 -26.68 28.75
CA SER A 244 7.96 -26.01 29.76
C SER A 244 9.49 -25.77 29.60
N SER A 245 9.83 -24.46 29.68
CA SER A 245 10.91 -23.76 30.44
C SER A 245 12.39 -24.08 30.11
N SER A 246 13.37 -23.16 30.09
CA SER A 246 13.64 -21.94 30.88
C SER A 246 14.77 -21.09 30.26
N SER A 247 14.79 -19.81 30.63
CA SER A 247 15.79 -18.74 30.43
C SER A 247 17.28 -19.12 30.21
N SER A 248 17.88 -18.62 29.11
CA SER A 248 19.04 -17.70 29.15
C SER A 248 19.49 -17.30 27.73
N ASN A 249 19.39 -16.01 27.37
CA ASN A 249 20.04 -15.36 26.20
C ASN A 249 20.22 -16.19 24.90
N GLU A 250 19.23 -17.01 24.58
CA GLU A 250 19.27 -17.94 23.46
C GLU A 250 18.79 -17.26 22.18
N LYS A 251 19.45 -17.56 21.06
CA LYS A 251 18.87 -17.33 19.73
C LYS A 251 17.47 -17.95 19.77
N LEU A 252 16.46 -17.10 19.60
CA LEU A 252 15.06 -17.46 19.69
C LEU A 252 14.79 -18.80 18.99
N GLN A 253 14.61 -19.89 19.72
CA GLN A 253 14.29 -21.20 19.14
C GLN A 253 12.78 -21.42 19.30
N ILE A 254 12.06 -21.46 18.20
CA ILE A 254 10.61 -21.68 18.17
C ILE A 254 10.34 -23.02 17.52
N ASN A 255 9.85 -23.97 18.31
CA ASN A 255 9.39 -25.25 17.79
C ASN A 255 7.93 -25.10 17.34
N CYS A 256 7.58 -25.61 16.16
CA CYS A 256 6.19 -25.64 15.76
C CYS A 256 5.40 -26.56 16.71
N PRO A 257 4.22 -26.14 17.21
CA PRO A 257 3.42 -26.99 18.09
C PRO A 257 2.76 -28.17 17.37
N GLU A 258 2.73 -28.15 16.03
CA GLU A 258 2.03 -29.13 15.20
C GLU A 258 2.96 -29.95 14.29
N CYS A 259 4.26 -29.65 14.24
CA CYS A 259 5.25 -30.46 13.54
C CYS A 259 6.67 -30.27 14.12
N GLU A 260 7.62 -31.08 13.67
CA GLU A 260 8.99 -31.10 14.22
C GLU A 260 9.92 -29.99 13.66
N ILE A 261 9.38 -29.01 12.94
CA ILE A 261 10.19 -27.92 12.36
C ILE A 261 10.47 -26.85 13.42
N THR A 262 11.72 -26.38 13.43
CA THR A 262 12.22 -25.35 14.35
C THR A 262 12.62 -24.08 13.59
N PHE A 263 12.33 -22.92 14.18
CA PHE A 263 12.58 -21.61 13.59
C PHE A 263 13.40 -20.72 14.52
N SER A 264 14.22 -19.87 13.91
CA SER A 264 14.99 -18.85 14.62
C SER A 264 14.36 -17.45 14.59
N VAL A 265 13.30 -17.28 13.79
CA VAL A 265 12.65 -15.98 13.53
C VAL A 265 11.14 -16.15 13.66
N ARG A 266 10.48 -15.27 14.43
CA ARG A 266 9.01 -15.31 14.62
C ARG A 266 8.26 -15.23 13.29
N TYR A 267 8.77 -14.43 12.36
CA TYR A 267 8.17 -14.28 11.03
C TYR A 267 8.16 -15.61 10.26
N THR A 268 9.28 -16.32 10.21
CA THR A 268 9.33 -17.61 9.50
C THR A 268 8.54 -18.69 10.20
N PHE A 269 8.48 -18.68 11.54
CA PHE A 269 7.58 -19.56 12.31
C PHE A 269 6.11 -19.27 12.02
N MET A 270 5.66 -18.03 12.18
CA MET A 270 4.26 -17.65 11.95
C MET A 270 3.86 -17.89 10.51
N LYS A 271 4.76 -17.60 9.56
CA LYS A 271 4.56 -17.94 8.16
C LYS A 271 4.40 -19.44 7.96
N HIS A 272 5.28 -20.27 8.52
CA HIS A 272 5.14 -21.73 8.44
C HIS A 272 3.83 -22.20 9.07
N TYR A 273 3.47 -21.68 10.24
CA TYR A 273 2.23 -22.04 10.92
C TYR A 273 1.02 -21.62 10.08
N GLU A 274 1.04 -20.40 9.53
CA GLU A 274 0.03 -19.93 8.57
C GLU A 274 -0.04 -20.86 7.36
N ASP A 275 1.07 -21.23 6.75
CA ASP A 275 1.08 -21.93 5.47
C ASP A 275 0.81 -23.43 5.60
N ILE A 276 1.24 -24.09 6.68
CA ILE A 276 1.13 -25.55 6.85
C ILE A 276 -0.05 -25.94 7.75
N HIS A 277 -0.38 -25.12 8.74
CA HIS A 277 -1.27 -25.51 9.83
C HIS A 277 -2.59 -24.70 9.86
N ALA A 278 -2.53 -23.39 9.56
CA ALA A 278 -3.70 -22.51 9.67
C ALA A 278 -4.43 -22.30 8.33
N ARG A 279 -3.69 -22.10 7.23
CA ARG A 279 -4.26 -22.10 5.88
C ARG A 279 -4.57 -23.55 5.53
N LYS A 280 -5.85 -23.87 5.42
CA LYS A 280 -6.26 -25.12 4.77
C LYS A 280 -5.86 -25.02 3.30
N TRP A 281 -4.75 -25.65 2.94
CA TRP A 281 -4.46 -25.90 1.54
C TRP A 281 -5.43 -26.96 1.05
N HIS A 282 -6.29 -26.56 0.13
CA HIS A 282 -7.02 -27.51 -0.69
C HIS A 282 -6.11 -27.93 -1.84
N LYS A 283 -5.26 -28.93 -1.57
CA LYS A 283 -4.57 -29.66 -2.63
C LYS A 283 -5.54 -30.70 -3.19
N GLY A 284 -5.74 -30.67 -4.51
CA GLY A 284 -6.31 -31.79 -5.26
C GLY A 284 -5.45 -33.04 -5.17
#